data_AF-A0A0W0Z328-F1
#
_entry.id   AF-A0A0W0Z328-F1
#
_cell.length_a   1.000
_cell.length_b   1.000
_cell.length_c   1.000
_cell.angle_alpha   90.00
_cell.angle_beta   90.00
_cell.angle_gamma   90.00
#
_symmetry.space_group_name_H-M   'P 1'
#
loop_
_entity.id
_entity.type
_entity.pdbx_description
1 polymer ?
#
loop_
_entity_poly.entity_id
_entity_poly.type
_entity_poly.pdbx_seq_one_letter_code
_entity_poly.pdbx_strand_id
1 'polypeptide(L)'
;MNKVLIVLPLLVSISNLSYSNTDNCQRLPGNWNGFALLTDEPLCRLYGGCKFKISAHITRISETQFEVNYRPGKGQGKIIAIDCREDRISNPSNPDSKFNFWCIADNCSIEYSDPKQIVYAQNF
;
A
#
# COMPACT_ATOMS: atom_id res chain seq x y z
N MET A 1 19.60 24.58 -59.68
CA MET A 1 19.84 23.39 -58.85
C MET A 1 19.35 23.70 -57.44
N ASN A 2 18.12 23.27 -57.11
CA ASN A 2 17.49 23.57 -55.82
C ASN A 2 17.89 22.52 -54.79
N LYS A 3 18.54 22.94 -53.70
CA LYS A 3 18.76 22.09 -52.52
C LYS A 3 17.57 22.29 -51.57
N VAL A 4 16.75 21.26 -51.41
CA VAL A 4 15.67 21.21 -50.43
C VAL A 4 16.29 20.86 -49.09
N LEU A 5 16.18 21.76 -48.12
CA LEU A 5 16.64 21.57 -46.74
C LEU A 5 15.51 20.89 -45.96
N ILE A 6 15.66 19.61 -45.65
CA ILE A 6 14.71 18.88 -44.81
C ILE A 6 15.11 19.12 -43.35
N VAL A 7 14.30 19.91 -42.64
CA VAL A 7 14.42 20.08 -41.19
C VAL A 7 13.64 18.95 -40.53
N LEU A 8 14.35 17.96 -39.99
CA LEU A 8 13.74 16.93 -39.13
C LEU A 8 13.38 17.57 -37.77
N PRO A 9 12.14 17.49 -37.30
CA PRO A 9 11.80 17.91 -35.94
C PRO A 9 12.43 16.93 -34.95
N LEU A 10 13.32 17.43 -34.08
CA LEU A 10 13.74 16.70 -32.89
C LEU A 10 12.49 16.37 -32.08
N LEU A 11 12.18 15.08 -31.98
CA LEU A 11 11.27 14.56 -30.97
C LEU A 11 11.90 14.86 -29.61
N VAL A 12 11.42 15.92 -28.96
CA VAL A 12 11.67 16.17 -27.55
C VAL A 12 11.00 15.01 -26.82
N SER A 13 11.80 14.03 -26.42
CA SER A 13 11.38 13.02 -25.45
C SER A 13 10.89 13.76 -24.22
N ILE A 14 9.58 13.78 -24.04
CA ILE A 14 8.95 14.19 -22.80
C ILE A 14 9.39 13.13 -21.80
N SER A 15 10.40 13.44 -20.99
CA SER A 15 10.72 12.65 -19.82
C SER A 15 9.41 12.52 -19.04
N ASN A 16 8.87 11.31 -18.95
CA ASN A 16 7.81 11.02 -18.00
C ASN A 16 8.27 11.61 -16.68
N LEU A 17 7.52 12.57 -16.14
CA LEU A 17 7.62 12.94 -14.75
C LEU A 17 7.27 11.68 -13.96
N SER A 18 8.29 10.86 -13.66
CA SER A 18 8.23 9.97 -12.53
C SER A 18 8.05 10.88 -11.33
N TYR A 19 6.81 11.01 -10.87
CA TYR A 19 6.47 11.65 -9.61
C TYR A 19 7.41 11.05 -8.55
N SER A 20 8.30 11.88 -8.02
CA SER A 20 9.38 11.47 -7.13
C SER A 20 8.80 10.78 -5.91
N ASN A 21 9.02 9.47 -5.78
CA ASN A 21 8.62 8.62 -4.65
C ASN A 21 9.51 8.84 -3.41
N THR A 22 10.23 9.95 -3.31
CA THR A 22 11.37 10.12 -2.40
C THR A 22 11.01 10.58 -0.99
N ASP A 23 9.84 10.20 -0.45
CA ASP A 23 9.57 10.33 0.99
C ASP A 23 8.31 9.54 1.42
N ASN A 24 8.11 8.33 0.90
CA ASN A 24 6.91 7.54 1.20
C ASN A 24 6.80 7.23 2.70
N CYS A 25 7.94 7.00 3.37
CA CYS A 25 7.99 6.73 4.81
C CYS A 25 7.56 7.92 5.67
N GLN A 26 7.79 9.15 5.22
CA GLN A 26 7.42 10.35 5.99
C GLN A 26 5.92 10.56 6.04
N ARG A 27 5.21 10.15 4.98
CA ARG A 27 3.77 10.35 4.82
C ARG A 27 2.91 9.23 5.42
N LEU A 28 3.53 8.16 5.93
CA LEU A 28 2.80 7.04 6.53
C LEU A 28 1.94 7.41 7.74
N PRO A 29 2.39 8.24 8.71
CA PRO A 29 1.60 8.49 9.90
C PRO A 29 0.25 9.16 9.59
N GLY A 30 -0.82 8.70 10.25
CA GLY A 30 -2.16 9.27 10.10
C GLY A 30 -3.25 8.23 9.86
N ASN A 31 -4.39 8.72 9.38
CA ASN A 31 -5.58 7.90 9.13
C ASN A 31 -5.65 7.45 7.67
N TRP A 32 -5.93 6.17 7.49
CA TRP A 32 -6.01 5.50 6.19
C TRP A 32 -7.33 4.75 6.08
N ASN A 33 -7.88 4.69 4.88
CA ASN A 33 -9.02 3.84 4.55
C ASN A 33 -8.62 2.93 3.39
N GLY A 34 -9.29 1.80 3.20
CA GLY A 34 -9.05 1.03 1.99
C GLY A 34 -9.46 -0.40 2.17
N PHE A 35 -8.59 -1.33 1.77
CA PHE A 35 -8.98 -2.72 1.67
C PHE A 35 -7.93 -3.70 2.19
N ALA A 36 -8.40 -4.74 2.87
CA ALA A 36 -7.65 -5.96 3.12
C ALA A 36 -8.06 -7.04 2.12
N LEU A 37 -7.09 -7.78 1.62
CA LEU A 37 -7.26 -8.90 0.70
C LEU A 37 -6.96 -10.22 1.42
N LEU A 38 -7.97 -11.08 1.53
CA LEU A 38 -7.79 -12.48 1.86
C LEU A 38 -7.38 -13.24 0.60
N THR A 39 -6.33 -14.06 0.72
CA THR A 39 -5.89 -14.94 -0.37
C THR A 39 -6.34 -16.39 -0.16
N ASP A 40 -6.86 -16.73 1.02
CA ASP A 40 -7.37 -18.05 1.36
C ASP A 40 -8.84 -18.20 0.93
N GLU A 41 -9.10 -19.08 -0.05
CA GLU A 41 -10.42 -19.27 -0.65
C GLU A 41 -11.48 -19.79 0.37
N PRO A 42 -11.19 -20.78 1.23
CA PRO A 42 -12.08 -21.13 2.34
C PRO A 42 -12.47 -19.94 3.22
N LEU A 43 -11.54 -19.10 3.64
CA LEU A 43 -11.83 -17.91 4.43
C LEU A 43 -12.63 -16.87 3.64
N CYS A 44 -12.33 -16.68 2.35
CA CYS A 44 -13.13 -15.81 1.50
C CYS A 44 -14.59 -16.24 1.45
N ARG A 45 -14.86 -17.55 1.35
CA ARG A 45 -16.23 -18.08 1.38
C ARG A 45 -16.91 -17.82 2.73
N LEU A 46 -16.20 -18.06 3.84
CA LEU A 46 -16.72 -17.82 5.18
C LEU A 46 -17.15 -16.36 5.40
N TYR A 47 -16.39 -15.40 4.87
CA TYR A 47 -16.65 -13.98 5.04
C TYR A 47 -17.43 -13.32 3.89
N GLY A 48 -17.86 -14.09 2.89
CA GLY A 48 -18.66 -13.62 1.74
C GLY A 48 -17.91 -12.72 0.76
N GLY A 49 -16.61 -12.97 0.56
CA GLY A 49 -15.74 -12.25 -0.38
C GLY A 49 -14.27 -12.32 0.01
N CYS A 50 -13.36 -11.89 -0.86
CA CYS A 50 -11.92 -11.83 -0.54
C CYS A 50 -11.42 -10.41 -0.22
N LYS A 51 -12.27 -9.39 -0.36
CA LYS A 51 -11.90 -7.98 -0.25
C LYS A 51 -12.78 -7.29 0.79
N PHE A 52 -12.17 -6.72 1.82
CA PHE A 52 -12.89 -6.11 2.95
C PHE A 52 -12.45 -4.68 3.13
N LYS A 53 -13.40 -3.79 3.40
CA LYS A 53 -13.06 -2.43 3.79
C LYS A 53 -12.31 -2.44 5.11
N ILE A 54 -11.25 -1.65 5.21
CA ILE A 54 -10.51 -1.43 6.44
C ILE A 54 -10.37 0.07 6.69
N SER A 55 -10.34 0.45 7.97
CA SER A 55 -9.70 1.69 8.41
C SER A 55 -8.41 1.33 9.12
N ALA A 56 -7.39 2.18 9.00
CA ALA A 56 -6.13 1.99 9.69
C ALA A 56 -5.62 3.33 10.24
N HIS A 57 -5.00 3.27 11.41
CA HIS A 57 -4.23 4.38 11.95
C HIS A 57 -2.78 3.96 12.03
N ILE A 58 -1.88 4.79 11.48
CA ILE A 58 -0.45 4.51 11.48
C ILE A 58 0.25 5.49 12.40
N THR A 59 1.01 4.95 13.34
CA THR A 59 1.81 5.70 14.31
C THR A 59 3.28 5.45 14.04
N ARG A 60 4.09 6.51 14.02
CA ARG A 60 5.55 6.37 13.94
C ARG A 60 6.09 5.95 15.32
N ILE A 61 6.87 4.87 15.36
CA ILE A 61 7.52 4.37 16.58
C ILE A 61 8.99 4.78 16.63
N SER A 62 9.66 4.74 15.48
CA SER A 62 11.04 5.22 15.32
C SER A 62 11.24 5.84 13.93
N GLU A 63 12.49 6.16 13.56
CA GLU A 63 12.81 6.68 12.24
C GLU A 63 12.33 5.75 11.12
N THR A 64 12.54 4.44 11.29
CA THR A 64 12.20 3.43 10.27
C THR A 64 11.04 2.52 10.66
N GLN A 65 10.53 2.58 11.90
CA GLN A 65 9.51 1.66 12.37
C GLN A 65 8.18 2.37 12.64
N PHE A 66 7.10 1.71 12.23
CA PHE A 66 5.74 2.20 12.35
C PHE A 66 4.83 1.10 12.88
N GLU A 67 3.80 1.51 13.59
CA GLU A 67 2.72 0.65 14.05
C GLU A 67 1.47 0.95 13.21
N VAL A 68 0.88 -0.09 12.63
CA VAL A 68 -0.39 -0.02 11.89
C VAL A 68 -1.46 -0.69 12.72
N ASN A 69 -2.39 0.09 13.24
CA ASN A 69 -3.60 -0.39 13.89
C ASN A 69 -4.73 -0.44 12.86
N TYR A 70 -5.02 -1.62 12.31
CA TYR A 70 -6.08 -1.79 11.31
C TYR A 70 -7.35 -2.40 11.91
N ARG A 71 -8.50 -1.95 11.39
CA ARG A 71 -9.84 -2.36 11.79
C ARG A 71 -10.64 -2.70 10.54
N PRO A 72 -10.89 -3.99 10.28
CA PRO A 72 -11.69 -4.40 9.14
C PRO A 72 -13.18 -4.25 9.43
N GLY A 73 -13.98 -4.03 8.38
CA GLY A 73 -15.44 -4.05 8.48
C GLY A 73 -16.02 -5.44 8.78
N LYS A 74 -15.22 -6.51 8.60
CA LYS A 74 -15.53 -7.89 8.99
C LYS A 74 -14.28 -8.54 9.60
N GLY A 75 -14.45 -9.34 10.65
CA GLY A 75 -13.34 -10.01 11.34
C GLY A 75 -12.71 -9.15 12.45
N GLN A 76 -11.57 -9.61 12.97
CA GLN A 76 -10.87 -8.95 14.08
C GLN A 76 -9.83 -7.94 13.57
N GLY A 77 -9.78 -6.76 14.20
CA GLY A 77 -8.68 -5.82 13.98
C GLY A 77 -7.37 -6.30 14.59
N LYS A 78 -6.25 -5.72 14.16
CA LYS A 78 -4.92 -6.08 14.68
C LYS A 78 -3.97 -4.89 14.60
N ILE A 79 -2.98 -4.94 15.48
CA ILE A 79 -1.83 -4.05 15.49
C ILE A 79 -0.65 -4.81 14.88
N ILE A 80 0.01 -4.23 13.88
CA ILE A 80 1.20 -4.80 13.24
C ILE A 80 2.31 -3.76 13.17
N ALA A 81 3.55 -4.22 13.31
CA ALA A 81 4.72 -3.39 13.04
C ALA A 81 5.11 -3.49 11.56
N ILE A 82 5.45 -2.36 10.96
CA ILE A 82 6.06 -2.29 9.63
C ILE A 82 7.37 -1.50 9.71
N ASP A 83 8.33 -1.90 8.89
CA ASP A 83 9.56 -1.16 8.67
C ASP A 83 9.47 -0.42 7.33
N CYS A 84 9.96 0.82 7.30
CA CYS A 84 10.12 1.61 6.09
C CYS A 84 11.58 2.06 5.98
N ARG A 85 12.31 1.48 5.03
CA ARG A 85 13.73 1.78 4.77
C ARG A 85 13.92 1.94 3.28
N GLU A 86 14.62 2.98 2.84
CA GLU A 86 14.89 3.24 1.41
C GLU A 86 13.59 3.21 0.57
N ASP A 87 12.52 3.82 1.09
CA ASP A 87 11.17 3.84 0.49
C ASP A 87 10.52 2.45 0.29
N ARG A 88 11.06 1.42 0.93
CA ARG A 88 10.49 0.06 0.93
C ARG A 88 9.81 -0.23 2.25
N ILE A 89 8.54 -0.61 2.16
CA ILE A 89 7.75 -1.03 3.31
C ILE A 89 7.80 -2.55 3.41
N SER A 90 8.11 -3.05 4.59
CA SER A 90 8.11 -4.48 4.90
C SER A 90 7.44 -4.73 6.24
N ASN A 91 6.95 -5.96 6.42
CA ASN A 91 6.47 -6.44 7.71
C ASN A 91 7.43 -7.53 8.19
N PRO A 92 8.31 -7.24 9.16
CA PRO A 92 9.32 -8.19 9.60
C PRO A 92 8.71 -9.46 10.22
N SER A 93 7.53 -9.36 10.82
CA SER A 93 6.80 -10.53 11.36
C SER A 93 6.14 -11.36 10.26
N ASN A 94 5.92 -10.79 9.07
CA ASN A 94 5.38 -11.50 7.93
C ASN A 94 5.89 -10.96 6.59
N PRO A 95 7.05 -11.46 6.11
CA PRO A 95 7.72 -10.96 4.92
C PRO A 95 6.91 -11.11 3.62
N ASP A 96 5.97 -12.06 3.59
CA ASP A 96 5.13 -12.33 2.42
C ASP A 96 3.95 -11.37 2.30
N SER A 97 3.70 -10.56 3.34
CA SER A 97 2.64 -9.56 3.31
C SER A 97 3.02 -8.35 2.46
N LYS A 98 2.02 -7.78 1.80
CA LYS A 98 2.19 -6.67 0.86
C LYS A 98 1.36 -5.48 1.32
N PHE A 99 1.95 -4.31 1.21
CA PHE A 99 1.30 -3.04 1.44
C PHE A 99 1.40 -2.17 0.21
N ASN A 100 0.31 -1.51 -0.13
CA ASN A 100 0.28 -0.45 -1.11
C ASN A 100 -0.38 0.77 -0.48
N PHE A 101 0.31 1.90 -0.51
CA PHE A 101 -0.13 3.15 0.07
C PHE A 101 -0.17 4.21 -1.02
N TRP A 102 -1.28 4.93 -1.11
CA TRP A 102 -1.40 6.06 -2.01
C TRP A 102 -2.33 7.11 -1.43
N CYS A 103 -2.09 8.39 -1.74
CA CYS A 103 -2.97 9.47 -1.37
C CYS A 103 -3.37 10.27 -2.60
N ILE A 104 -4.65 10.60 -2.73
CA ILE A 104 -5.17 11.51 -3.75
C ILE A 104 -5.76 12.71 -3.00
N ALA A 105 -5.11 13.88 -3.15
CA ALA A 105 -5.34 15.03 -2.26
C ALA A 105 -5.21 14.62 -0.79
N ASP A 106 -6.21 14.94 0.05
CA ASP A 106 -6.23 14.63 1.48
C ASP A 106 -6.78 13.22 1.80
N ASN A 107 -7.10 12.43 0.77
CA ASN A 107 -7.63 11.08 0.95
C ASN A 107 -6.53 10.04 0.77
N CYS A 108 -6.08 9.47 1.90
CA CYS A 108 -5.06 8.42 1.94
C CYS A 108 -5.68 7.02 2.00
N SER A 109 -5.19 6.15 1.13
CA SER A 109 -5.69 4.80 0.92
C SER A 109 -4.63 3.71 1.08
N ILE A 110 -5.01 2.61 1.72
CA ILE A 110 -4.17 1.44 1.97
C ILE A 110 -4.79 0.20 1.33
N GLU A 111 -3.98 -0.59 0.64
CA GLU A 111 -4.29 -1.98 0.32
C GLU A 111 -3.29 -2.89 1.04
N TYR A 112 -3.81 -3.84 1.79
CA TYR A 112 -3.02 -4.79 2.55
C TYR A 112 -3.39 -6.22 2.15
N SER A 113 -2.40 -7.03 1.83
CA SER A 113 -2.57 -8.45 1.51
C SER A 113 -1.63 -9.26 2.38
N ASP A 114 -2.14 -10.32 2.98
CA ASP A 114 -1.34 -11.21 3.82
C ASP A 114 -1.76 -12.67 3.62
N PRO A 115 -0.88 -13.53 3.08
CA PRO A 115 -1.20 -14.92 2.84
C PRO A 115 -1.35 -15.76 4.11
N LYS A 116 -0.86 -15.28 5.25
CA LYS A 116 -0.93 -15.92 6.56
C LYS A 116 -1.94 -15.26 7.49
N GLN A 117 -2.92 -14.51 6.96
CA GLN A 117 -4.08 -14.00 7.72
C GLN A 117 -4.98 -15.12 8.34
N ILE A 118 -4.53 -16.37 8.26
CA ILE A 118 -5.16 -17.62 8.70
C ILE A 118 -5.49 -17.66 10.21
N VAL A 119 -4.89 -16.78 11.02
CA VAL A 119 -5.21 -16.63 12.45
C VAL A 119 -5.69 -15.19 12.57
N TYR A 120 -6.95 -14.84 12.81
CA TYR A 120 -7.58 -14.70 14.13
C TYR A 120 -9.13 -14.67 14.00
N ALA A 121 -9.68 -15.46 13.07
CA ALA A 121 -11.12 -15.68 12.92
C ALA A 121 -11.77 -16.45 14.09
N GLN A 122 -11.00 -16.81 15.11
CA GLN A 122 -11.50 -17.60 16.25
C GLN A 122 -11.77 -16.69 17.43
N ASN A 123 -13.01 -16.18 17.45
CA ASN A 123 -13.92 -16.24 18.59
C ASN A 123 -15.31 -15.88 18.05
N PHE A 124 -15.90 -16.84 17.33
CA PHE A 124 -17.36 -16.93 17.22
C PHE A 124 -17.86 -17.74 18.42
#